data_AF-A0A849TMC4-F1
#
_entry.id   AF-A0A849TMC4-F1
#
_cell.length_a   1.000
_cell.length_b   1.000
_cell.length_c   1.000
_cell.angle_alpha   90.00
_cell.angle_beta   90.00
_cell.angle_gamma   90.00
#
_symmetry.space_group_name_H-M   'P 1'
#
loop_
_entity.id
_entity.type
_entity.pdbx_description
1 polymer ?
#
loop_
_entity_poly.entity_id
_entity_poly.type
_entity_poly.pdbx_seq_one_letter_code
_entity_poly.pdbx_strand_id
1 'polypeptide(L)'
;MSKRLILAALGAALLVFSVPFVGHADDTGLASIHTWRKIGKKTCFVDHYHDGNGTAATRDKAEASAIRNWVEFTALEYGSDWSSFGNAASKTMTCRQSMSEWICDLAAIPCRGR
;
A
#
# COMPACT_ATOMS: atom_id res chain seq x y z
N MET A 1 -11.49 68.02 21.42
CA MET A 1 -11.93 66.60 21.31
C MET A 1 -12.28 66.32 19.85
N SER A 2 -11.47 65.49 19.21
CA SER A 2 -11.43 65.29 17.77
C SER A 2 -12.56 64.39 17.26
N LYS A 3 -13.26 64.85 16.22
CA LYS A 3 -14.02 64.00 15.30
C LYS A 3 -13.34 64.07 13.94
N ARG A 4 -12.94 62.92 13.41
CA ARG A 4 -13.00 62.59 11.97
C ARG A 4 -12.69 61.10 11.82
N LEU A 5 -13.76 60.36 11.51
CA LEU A 5 -13.72 59.04 10.91
C LEU A 5 -13.14 59.17 9.50
N ILE A 6 -12.16 58.34 9.15
CA ILE A 6 -11.89 58.00 7.75
C ILE A 6 -11.72 56.48 7.71
N LEU A 7 -12.78 55.82 7.24
CA LEU A 7 -12.73 54.43 6.79
C LEU A 7 -11.90 54.39 5.51
N ALA A 8 -10.80 53.64 5.51
CA ALA A 8 -10.13 53.20 4.30
C ALA A 8 -10.37 51.69 4.17
N ALA A 9 -11.34 51.32 3.34
CA ALA A 9 -11.57 49.94 2.93
C ALA A 9 -10.47 49.55 1.94
N LEU A 10 -9.52 48.71 2.38
CA LEU A 10 -8.57 48.02 1.52
C LEU A 10 -8.98 46.55 1.47
N GLY A 11 -9.68 46.19 0.40
CA GLY A 11 -10.03 44.82 0.09
C GLY A 11 -8.78 44.01 -0.19
N ALA A 12 -8.49 43.04 0.68
CA ALA A 12 -7.55 41.98 0.36
C ALA A 12 -8.35 40.82 -0.26
N ALA A 13 -8.33 40.74 -1.59
CA ALA A 13 -8.80 39.56 -2.30
C ALA A 13 -7.87 38.38 -1.93
N LEU A 14 -8.34 37.50 -1.04
CA LEU A 14 -7.71 36.21 -0.80
C LEU A 14 -7.88 35.35 -2.04
N LEU A 15 -6.87 35.36 -2.92
CA LEU A 15 -6.69 34.33 -3.94
C LEU A 15 -6.29 33.04 -3.22
N VAL A 16 -7.29 32.23 -2.87
CA VAL A 16 -7.08 30.87 -2.37
C VAL A 16 -6.58 30.06 -3.56
N PHE A 17 -5.27 29.94 -3.71
CA PHE A 17 -4.67 28.94 -4.59
C PHE A 17 -4.98 27.56 -4.00
N SER A 18 -6.05 26.95 -4.49
CA SER A 18 -6.34 25.54 -4.30
C SER A 18 -5.26 24.75 -5.03
N VAL A 19 -4.16 24.47 -4.35
CA VAL A 19 -3.18 23.48 -4.81
C VAL A 19 -3.92 22.13 -4.79
N PRO A 20 -4.11 21.45 -5.93
CA PRO A 20 -4.67 20.11 -5.89
C PRO A 20 -3.67 19.21 -5.17
N PHE A 21 -3.99 18.84 -3.94
CA PHE A 21 -3.38 17.68 -3.30
C PHE A 21 -3.79 16.48 -4.13
N VAL A 22 -2.90 16.02 -5.02
CA VAL A 22 -3.01 14.71 -5.64
C VAL A 22 -2.55 13.69 -4.59
N GLY A 23 -3.37 13.52 -3.55
CA GLY A 23 -3.27 12.34 -2.71
C GLY A 23 -3.82 11.18 -3.52
N HIS A 24 -2.97 10.21 -3.87
CA HIS A 24 -3.46 8.94 -4.39
C HIS A 24 -4.26 8.30 -3.25
N ALA A 25 -5.55 8.01 -3.46
CA ALA A 25 -6.44 7.45 -2.43
C ALA A 25 -5.92 6.14 -1.83
N ASP A 26 -5.00 5.47 -2.54
CA ASP A 26 -4.43 4.19 -2.16
C ASP A 26 -3.14 4.34 -1.33
N ASP A 27 -2.52 5.52 -1.25
CA ASP A 27 -1.31 5.70 -0.44
C ASP A 27 -1.71 5.97 1.03
N THR A 28 -1.57 4.93 1.84
CA THR A 28 -1.83 4.99 3.30
C THR A 28 -0.74 5.76 4.05
N GLY A 29 0.38 6.08 3.40
CA GLY A 29 1.58 6.65 4.01
C GLY A 29 2.45 5.64 4.78
N LEU A 30 1.97 4.42 5.08
CA LEU A 30 2.73 3.44 5.86
C LEU A 30 3.86 2.79 5.06
N ALA A 31 3.82 2.86 3.72
CA ALA A 31 4.96 2.42 2.92
C ALA A 31 6.22 3.25 3.26
N SER A 32 6.06 4.56 3.52
CA SER A 32 7.17 5.51 3.66
C SER A 32 8.04 5.34 4.91
N ILE A 33 7.53 4.62 5.92
CA ILE A 33 8.28 4.29 7.14
C ILE A 33 9.20 3.07 6.97
N HIS A 34 9.11 2.39 5.83
CA HIS A 34 9.94 1.23 5.51
C HIS A 34 11.22 1.62 4.77
N THR A 35 12.29 0.85 4.96
CA THR A 35 13.49 1.00 4.13
C THR A 35 13.24 0.40 2.76
N TRP A 36 13.54 1.17 1.71
CA TRP A 36 13.36 0.73 0.32
C TRP A 36 14.70 0.55 -0.38
N ARG A 37 14.75 -0.40 -1.31
CA ARG A 37 15.87 -0.60 -2.23
C ARG A 37 15.35 -0.76 -3.66
N LYS A 38 16.03 -0.12 -4.60
CA LYS A 38 15.77 -0.32 -6.03
C LYS A 38 16.40 -1.62 -6.50
N ILE A 39 15.61 -2.49 -7.14
CA ILE A 39 16.04 -3.76 -7.72
C ILE A 39 15.58 -3.78 -9.17
N GLY A 40 16.49 -3.50 -10.10
CA GLY A 40 16.19 -3.38 -11.53
C GLY A 40 15.16 -2.27 -11.81
N LYS A 41 13.98 -2.66 -12.32
CA LYS A 41 12.87 -1.74 -12.63
C LYS A 41 11.85 -1.60 -11.49
N LYS A 42 12.10 -2.20 -10.33
CA LYS A 42 11.19 -2.21 -9.18
C LYS A 42 11.81 -1.50 -7.98
N THR A 43 10.98 -1.04 -7.07
CA THR A 43 11.38 -0.64 -5.72
C THR A 43 10.78 -1.63 -4.75
N CYS A 44 11.60 -2.23 -3.89
CA CYS A 44 11.17 -3.24 -2.93
C CYS A 44 11.50 -2.80 -1.52
N PHE A 45 10.77 -3.32 -0.53
CA PHE A 45 11.18 -3.18 0.85
C PHE A 45 12.48 -3.96 1.11
N VAL A 46 13.22 -3.54 2.14
CA VAL A 46 14.42 -4.22 2.61
C VAL A 46 14.05 -5.06 3.83
N ASP A 47 14.25 -6.37 3.73
CA ASP A 47 14.08 -7.35 4.80
C ASP A 47 12.69 -7.36 5.49
N HIS A 48 11.68 -6.74 4.87
CA HIS A 48 10.31 -6.73 5.35
C HIS A 48 9.46 -7.69 4.52
N TYR A 49 9.12 -8.82 5.12
CA TYR A 49 8.21 -9.80 4.55
C TYR A 49 6.81 -9.50 5.03
N HIS A 50 5.87 -9.55 4.09
CA HIS A 50 4.47 -9.58 4.40
C HIS A 50 3.94 -11.00 4.19
N ASP A 51 3.04 -11.41 5.07
CA ASP A 51 2.49 -12.76 5.07
C ASP A 51 1.10 -12.80 4.43
N GLY A 52 0.72 -13.99 3.98
CA GLY A 52 -0.63 -14.31 3.55
C GLY A 52 -0.92 -15.78 3.83
N ASN A 53 -2.18 -16.11 4.05
CA ASN A 53 -2.58 -17.50 4.27
C ASN A 53 -3.87 -17.83 3.53
N GLY A 54 -4.04 -19.10 3.19
CA GLY A 54 -5.19 -19.57 2.44
C GLY A 54 -5.52 -21.02 2.74
N THR A 55 -6.81 -21.32 2.79
CA THR A 55 -7.33 -22.68 2.97
C THR A 55 -8.37 -22.98 1.89
N ALA A 56 -8.28 -24.17 1.30
CA ALA A 56 -9.27 -24.65 0.32
C ALA A 56 -9.22 -26.17 0.13
N ALA A 57 -10.25 -26.72 -0.52
CA ALA A 57 -10.32 -28.15 -0.83
C ALA A 57 -9.19 -28.67 -1.76
N THR A 58 -8.57 -27.80 -2.56
CA THR A 58 -7.45 -28.16 -3.43
C THR A 58 -6.27 -27.23 -3.20
N ARG A 59 -5.05 -27.73 -3.41
CA ARG A 59 -3.81 -26.98 -3.23
C ARG A 59 -3.81 -25.66 -4.03
N ASP A 60 -4.14 -25.72 -5.32
CA ASP A 60 -4.14 -24.52 -6.18
C ASP A 60 -5.11 -23.43 -5.68
N LYS A 61 -6.27 -23.84 -5.15
CA LYS A 61 -7.23 -22.89 -4.56
C LYS A 61 -6.73 -22.30 -3.26
N ALA A 62 -6.01 -23.08 -2.45
CA ALA A 62 -5.41 -22.61 -1.20
C ALA A 62 -4.26 -21.63 -1.49
N GLU A 63 -3.41 -21.92 -2.47
CA GLU A 63 -2.35 -21.00 -2.94
C GLU A 63 -2.94 -19.69 -3.48
N ALA A 64 -3.98 -19.77 -4.33
CA ALA A 64 -4.66 -18.59 -4.84
C ALA A 64 -5.32 -17.76 -3.72
N SER A 65 -5.86 -18.42 -2.70
CA SER A 65 -6.41 -17.76 -1.52
C SER A 65 -5.33 -17.05 -0.71
N ALA A 66 -4.18 -17.70 -0.47
CA ALA A 66 -3.04 -17.11 0.24
C ALA A 66 -2.47 -15.89 -0.49
N ILE A 67 -2.36 -15.96 -1.82
CA ILE A 67 -1.93 -14.82 -2.65
C ILE A 67 -2.95 -13.67 -2.52
N ARG A 68 -4.26 -13.96 -2.62
CA ARG A 68 -5.28 -12.92 -2.50
C ARG A 68 -5.22 -12.22 -1.14
N ASN A 69 -5.12 -13.00 -0.07
CA ASN A 69 -4.97 -12.49 1.28
C ASN A 69 -3.73 -11.57 1.40
N TRP A 70 -2.57 -12.02 0.90
CA TRP A 70 -1.36 -11.20 0.86
C TRP A 70 -1.56 -9.88 0.10
N VAL A 71 -2.18 -9.92 -1.08
CA VAL A 71 -2.46 -8.74 -1.91
C VAL A 71 -3.37 -7.76 -1.17
N GLU A 72 -4.45 -8.24 -0.58
CA GLU A 72 -5.45 -7.41 0.12
C GLU A 72 -4.84 -6.70 1.33
N PHE A 73 -4.09 -7.42 2.18
CA PHE A 73 -3.44 -6.81 3.34
C PHE A 73 -2.28 -5.89 2.93
N THR A 74 -1.47 -6.27 1.94
CA THR A 74 -0.40 -5.39 1.43
C THR A 74 -0.99 -4.09 0.85
N ALA A 75 -2.13 -4.17 0.16
CA ALA A 75 -2.82 -2.99 -0.37
C ALA A 75 -3.40 -2.12 0.74
N LEU A 76 -4.00 -2.74 1.76
CA LEU A 76 -4.54 -2.04 2.92
C LEU A 76 -3.43 -1.30 3.68
N GLU A 77 -2.27 -1.92 3.83
CA GLU A 77 -1.16 -1.36 4.59
C GLU A 77 -0.33 -0.38 3.78
N TYR A 78 0.03 -0.68 2.54
CA TYR A 78 1.05 0.09 1.80
C TYR A 78 0.53 0.72 0.51
N GLY A 79 -0.69 0.39 0.11
CA GLY A 79 -1.30 0.84 -1.13
C GLY A 79 -1.16 -0.14 -2.30
N SER A 80 -2.02 0.08 -3.30
CA SER A 80 -2.19 -0.78 -4.47
C SER A 80 -0.90 -0.95 -5.30
N ASP A 81 -0.03 0.05 -5.31
CA ASP A 81 1.27 0.01 -6.00
C ASP A 81 2.20 -1.10 -5.47
N TRP A 82 2.10 -1.42 -4.18
CA TRP A 82 2.98 -2.40 -3.50
C TRP A 82 2.38 -3.81 -3.46
N SER A 83 1.08 -3.94 -3.73
CA SER A 83 0.32 -5.18 -3.56
C SER A 83 0.34 -6.10 -4.79
N SER A 84 1.07 -5.77 -5.84
CA SER A 84 1.20 -6.66 -6.99
C SER A 84 2.07 -7.88 -6.64
N PHE A 85 1.44 -9.05 -6.49
CA PHE A 85 2.16 -10.29 -6.26
C PHE A 85 3.16 -10.60 -7.40
N GLY A 86 2.85 -10.24 -8.65
CA GLY A 86 3.80 -10.36 -9.77
C GLY A 86 5.08 -9.53 -9.55
N ASN A 87 4.96 -8.39 -8.86
CA ASN A 87 6.10 -7.55 -8.55
C ASN A 87 6.92 -8.02 -7.34
N ALA A 88 6.28 -8.63 -6.35
CA ALA A 88 6.91 -9.06 -5.10
C ALA A 88 8.18 -9.91 -5.29
N ALA A 89 9.10 -9.80 -4.33
CA ALA A 89 10.38 -10.51 -4.31
C ALA A 89 10.42 -11.59 -3.22
N SER A 90 11.40 -12.49 -3.28
CA SER A 90 11.68 -13.52 -2.26
C SER A 90 10.46 -14.35 -1.82
N LYS A 91 9.59 -14.70 -2.77
CA LYS A 91 8.34 -15.43 -2.52
C LYS A 91 8.60 -16.85 -2.03
N THR A 92 7.94 -17.22 -0.95
CA THR A 92 7.92 -18.57 -0.41
C THR A 92 6.48 -19.00 -0.20
N MET A 93 6.10 -20.17 -0.72
CA MET A 93 4.78 -20.77 -0.55
C MET A 93 4.94 -22.14 0.10
N THR A 94 4.41 -22.30 1.32
CA THR A 94 4.43 -23.57 2.06
C THR A 94 3.03 -24.11 2.19
N CYS A 95 2.76 -25.25 1.57
CA CYS A 95 1.45 -25.89 1.63
C CYS A 95 1.51 -27.22 2.39
N ARG A 96 0.51 -27.45 3.23
CA ARG A 96 0.27 -28.72 3.92
C ARG A 96 -1.16 -29.16 3.72
N GLN A 97 -1.37 -30.47 3.60
CA GLN A 97 -2.70 -31.05 3.64
C GLN A 97 -3.07 -31.29 5.11
N SER A 98 -4.25 -30.86 5.50
CA SER A 98 -4.84 -31.08 6.82
C SER A 98 -6.25 -31.63 6.63
N MET A 99 -6.48 -32.88 7.03
CA MET A 99 -7.73 -33.60 6.76
C MET A 99 -8.10 -33.55 5.26
N SER A 100 -9.25 -32.96 4.92
CA SER A 100 -9.76 -32.81 3.55
C SER A 100 -9.44 -31.45 2.92
N GLU A 101 -8.61 -30.63 3.55
CA GLU A 101 -8.27 -29.28 3.09
C GLU A 101 -6.76 -29.11 2.90
N TRP A 102 -6.41 -28.16 2.04
CA TRP A 102 -5.07 -27.66 1.87
C TRP A 102 -4.96 -26.31 2.56
N ILE A 103 -3.89 -26.15 3.33
CA ILE A 103 -3.52 -24.90 4.00
C ILE A 103 -2.19 -24.45 3.41
N CYS A 104 -2.14 -23.24 2.88
CA CYS A 104 -0.95 -22.64 2.30
C CYS A 104 -0.62 -21.32 3.01
N ASP A 105 0.63 -21.19 3.42
CA ASP A 105 1.21 -19.99 4.01
C ASP A 105 2.19 -19.37 3.00
N LEU A 106 2.09 -18.07 2.82
CA LEU A 106 2.86 -17.27 1.87
C LEU A 106 3.64 -16.20 2.64
N ALA A 107 4.93 -16.08 2.36
CA ALA A 107 5.75 -14.93 2.73
C ALA A 107 6.40 -14.32 1.48
N ALA A 108 6.31 -13.01 1.32
CA ALA A 108 6.96 -12.31 0.21
C ALA A 108 7.29 -10.86 0.56
N ILE A 109 8.32 -10.30 -0.10
CA ILE A 109 8.71 -8.90 0.06
C ILE A 109 7.88 -8.03 -0.91
N PRO A 110 7.12 -7.03 -0.41
CA PRO A 110 6.40 -6.08 -1.24
C PRO A 110 7.34 -5.30 -2.16
N CYS A 111 6.93 -5.15 -3.42
CA CYS A 111 7.64 -4.36 -4.41
C CYS A 111 6.65 -3.63 -5.29
N ARG A 112 6.93 -2.36 -5.57
CA ARG A 112 6.22 -1.58 -6.57
C ARG A 112 6.94 -1.54 -7.92
N GLY A 113 6.13 -1.42 -8.96
CA GLY A 113 6.58 -1.15 -10.32
C GLY A 113 7.25 0.22 -10.45
N ARG A 114 7.64 0.54 -11.69
CA ARG A 114 8.23 1.84 -12.02
C ARG A 114 7.15 2.89 -12.22
#